data_AF-A0A3M0Y4W3-F1
#
_entry.id   AF-A0A3M0Y4W3-F1
#
_cell.length_a   1.000
_cell.length_b   1.000
_cell.length_c   1.000
_cell.angle_alpha   90.00
_cell.angle_beta   90.00
_cell.angle_gamma   90.00
#
_symmetry.space_group_name_H-M   'P 1'
#
loop_
_entity.id
_entity.type
_entity.pdbx_description
1 polymer ?
#
loop_
_entity_poly.entity_id
_entity_poly.type
_entity_poly.pdbx_seq_one_letter_code
_entity_poly.pdbx_strand_id
1 'polypeptide(L)'
;MGLTASLQIGRTALTASQAAIQVTGNNLANAATPGYHRQVATVIPVRGAIEQENAFFGRGVRLQDISRQIDESLQARLRSA
;
A
#
# COMPACT_ATOMS: atom_id res chain seq x y z
N MET A 1 -8.60 24.31 6.53
CA MET A 1 -7.49 23.59 5.87
C MET A 1 -6.34 24.57 5.62
N GLY A 2 -5.20 24.43 6.29
CA GLY A 2 -4.02 25.29 6.08
C GLY A 2 -3.04 24.71 5.08
N LEU A 3 -2.18 25.54 4.48
CA LEU A 3 -1.15 25.12 3.51
C LEU A 3 -0.28 23.96 4.03
N THR A 4 0.05 23.98 5.32
CA THR A 4 0.81 22.92 6.01
C THR A 4 0.12 21.56 5.91
N ALA A 5 -1.22 21.51 6.01
CA ALA A 5 -1.96 20.25 5.89
C ALA A 5 -1.91 19.70 4.47
N SER A 6 -2.03 20.57 3.45
CA SER A 6 -1.90 20.16 2.04
C SER A 6 -0.51 19.65 1.71
N LEU A 7 0.54 20.28 2.24
CA LEU A 7 1.93 19.83 2.09
C LEU A 7 2.15 18.46 2.77
N GLN A 8 1.57 18.25 3.95
CA GLN A 8 1.62 16.97 4.65
C GLN A 8 0.96 15.86 3.80
N ILE A 9 -0.21 16.12 3.21
CA ILE A 9 -0.90 15.18 2.32
C ILE A 9 0.00 14.84 1.11
N GLY A 10 0.54 15.87 0.44
CA GLY A 10 1.44 15.68 -0.70
C GLY A 10 2.67 14.84 -0.34
N ARG A 11 3.30 15.12 0.81
CA ARG A 11 4.42 14.32 1.33
C ARG A 11 4.04 12.86 1.49
N THR A 12 2.91 12.57 2.13
CA THR A 12 2.47 11.18 2.35
C THR A 12 2.17 10.45 1.04
N ALA A 13 1.60 11.15 0.05
CA ALA A 13 1.34 10.59 -1.27
C ALA A 13 2.64 10.25 -2.02
N LEU A 14 3.64 11.13 -1.97
CA LEU A 14 4.94 10.89 -2.58
C LEU A 14 5.65 9.70 -1.94
N THR A 15 5.67 9.62 -0.60
CA THR A 15 6.29 8.49 0.11
C THR A 15 5.58 7.17 -0.19
N ALA A 16 4.24 7.14 -0.19
CA ALA A 16 3.48 5.94 -0.53
C ALA A 16 3.72 5.50 -1.98
N SER A 17 3.77 6.45 -2.91
CA SER A 17 4.05 6.19 -4.33
C SER A 17 5.47 5.64 -4.53
N GLN A 18 6.45 6.19 -3.82
CA GLN A 18 7.83 5.70 -3.86
C GLN A 18 7.92 4.23 -3.43
N ALA A 19 7.24 3.86 -2.34
CA ALA A 19 7.20 2.47 -1.89
C ALA A 19 6.52 1.55 -2.91
N ALA A 20 5.40 1.99 -3.51
CA ALA A 20 4.71 1.22 -4.55
C ALA A 20 5.59 1.01 -5.80
N ILE A 21 6.37 2.01 -6.21
CA ILE A 21 7.35 1.89 -7.30
C ILE A 21 8.44 0.89 -6.94
N GLN A 22 8.96 0.90 -5.72
CA GLN A 22 9.96 -0.07 -5.27
C GLN A 22 9.43 -1.51 -5.32
N VAL A 23 8.20 -1.75 -4.86
CA VAL A 23 7.56 -3.08 -4.96
C VAL A 23 7.38 -3.49 -6.42
N THR A 24 6.97 -2.55 -7.27
CA THR A 24 6.83 -2.80 -8.72
C THR A 24 8.17 -3.14 -9.37
N GLY A 25 9.24 -2.42 -9.01
CA GLY A 25 10.60 -2.69 -9.48
C GLY A 25 11.11 -4.06 -9.03
N ASN A 26 10.87 -4.43 -7.76
CA ASN A 26 11.21 -5.75 -7.24
C ASN A 26 10.48 -6.87 -8.00
N ASN A 27 9.17 -6.69 -8.24
CA ASN A 27 8.37 -7.64 -9.02
C ASN A 27 8.92 -7.81 -10.44
N LEU A 28 9.28 -6.70 -11.10
CA LEU A 28 9.83 -6.74 -12.45
C LEU A 28 11.18 -7.46 -12.49
N ALA A 29 12.06 -7.15 -11.54
CA ALA A 29 13.39 -7.78 -11.46
C ALA A 29 13.32 -9.30 -11.24
N ASN A 30 12.30 -9.78 -10.53
CA ASN A 30 12.11 -11.20 -10.22
C ASN A 30 11.05 -11.88 -11.11
N ALA A 31 10.57 -11.21 -12.17
CA ALA A 31 9.48 -11.74 -12.99
C ALA A 31 9.83 -13.08 -13.67
N ALA A 32 11.11 -13.33 -13.94
CA ALA A 32 11.60 -14.58 -14.52
C ALA A 32 12.12 -15.58 -13.50
N THR A 33 12.08 -15.27 -12.20
CA THR A 33 12.60 -16.14 -11.13
C THR A 33 11.56 -17.22 -10.80
N PRO A 34 11.85 -18.52 -11.02
CA PRO A 34 10.91 -19.58 -10.68
C PRO A 34 10.56 -19.56 -9.19
N GLY A 35 9.27 -19.75 -8.88
CA GLY A 35 8.78 -19.70 -7.49
C GLY A 35 8.68 -18.30 -6.87
N TYR A 36 8.99 -17.24 -7.63
CA TYR A 36 8.69 -15.89 -7.18
C TYR A 36 7.19 -15.63 -7.19
N HIS A 37 6.71 -14.97 -6.13
CA HIS A 37 5.32 -14.55 -6.02
C HIS A 37 5.26 -13.03 -6.01
N ARG A 38 4.48 -12.48 -6.94
CA ARG A 38 4.26 -11.04 -7.07
C ARG A 38 3.79 -10.45 -5.74
N GLN A 39 4.38 -9.34 -5.35
CA GLN A 39 4.01 -8.56 -4.18
C GLN A 39 3.11 -7.39 -4.56
N VAL A 40 2.16 -7.04 -3.70
CA VAL A 40 1.24 -5.91 -3.90
C VAL A 40 1.29 -5.01 -2.67
N ALA A 41 1.65 -3.75 -2.91
CA ALA A 41 1.60 -2.69 -1.92
C ALA A 41 0.15 -2.18 -1.78
N THR A 42 -0.42 -2.32 -0.59
CA THR A 42 -1.74 -1.78 -0.26
C THR A 42 -1.57 -0.42 0.39
N VAL A 43 -2.13 0.63 -0.24
CA VAL A 43 -2.13 1.99 0.29
C VAL A 43 -3.53 2.33 0.76
N ILE A 44 -3.64 2.88 1.98
CA ILE A 44 -4.92 3.23 2.59
C ILE A 44 -4.96 4.71 3.00
N PRO A 45 -6.14 5.34 3.00
CA PRO A 45 -6.29 6.68 3.54
C PRO A 45 -5.99 6.71 5.04
N VAL A 46 -5.30 7.74 5.49
CA VAL A 46 -5.16 8.06 6.90
C VAL A 46 -6.46 8.74 7.33
N ARG A 47 -7.22 8.08 8.20
CA ARG A 47 -8.47 8.63 8.73
C ARG A 47 -8.21 9.98 9.39
N GLY A 48 -8.99 10.98 8.98
CA GLY A 48 -9.01 12.30 9.62
C GLY A 48 -9.56 12.25 11.03
N ALA A 49 -9.22 13.24 11.84
CA ALA A 49 -9.98 13.52 13.06
C ALA A 49 -11.26 14.27 12.67
N ILE A 50 -12.32 14.08 13.45
CA ILE A 50 -13.55 14.87 13.35
C ILE A 50 -13.18 16.27 13.86
N GLU A 51 -13.01 17.21 12.94
CA GLU A 51 -13.00 18.63 13.27
C GLU A 51 -14.46 19.10 13.24
N GLN A 52 -14.84 19.99 14.16
CA GLN A 52 -16.22 20.45 14.40
C GLN A 52 -17.04 20.64 13.11
N GLU A 53 -18.32 20.24 13.18
CA GLU A 53 -19.32 20.35 12.10
C GLU A 53 -19.13 19.44 10.87
N ASN A 54 -19.09 18.13 11.10
CA ASN A 54 -19.37 17.13 10.05
C ASN A 54 -18.42 17.14 8.84
N ALA A 55 -17.25 17.79 8.95
CA ALA A 55 -16.26 17.89 7.89
C ALA A 55 -15.14 16.85 8.09
N PHE A 56 -15.05 15.87 7.19
CA PHE A 56 -13.96 14.90 7.17
C PHE A 56 -12.79 15.44 6.34
N PHE A 57 -11.72 15.88 7.01
CA PHE A 57 -10.47 16.21 6.32
C PHE A 57 -9.53 15.01 6.32
N GLY A 58 -9.28 14.43 5.15
CA GLY A 58 -8.31 13.34 4.98
C GLY A 58 -6.90 13.79 5.34
N ARG A 59 -6.12 12.93 6.03
CA ARG A 59 -4.72 13.21 6.43
C ARG A 59 -3.69 12.64 5.44
N GLY A 60 -4.12 12.37 4.22
CA GLY A 60 -3.30 11.75 3.18
C GLY A 60 -3.39 10.22 3.21
N VAL A 61 -2.32 9.56 2.79
CA VAL A 61 -2.30 8.11 2.59
C VAL A 61 -1.10 7.46 3.27
N ARG A 62 -1.17 6.16 3.54
CA ARG A 62 -0.02 5.40 4.04
C ARG A 62 0.01 4.01 3.42
N LEU A 63 1.22 3.46 3.30
CA LEU A 63 1.39 2.05 3.03
C LEU A 63 0.86 1.25 4.24
N GLN A 64 -0.09 0.36 4.00
CA GLN A 64 -0.62 -0.54 5.01
C GLN A 64 0.23 -1.80 5.11
N ASP A 65 0.45 -2.45 3.97
CA ASP A 65 1.10 -3.76 3.89
C ASP A 65 1.65 -4.02 2.49
N ILE A 66 2.58 -4.97 2.40
CA ILE A 66 3.08 -5.54 1.14
C ILE A 66 2.79 -7.04 1.19
N SER A 67 1.70 -7.44 0.55
CA SER A 67 1.23 -8.83 0.57
C SER A 67 1.67 -9.59 -0.68
N ARG A 68 1.92 -10.89 -0.54
CA ARG A 68 2.20 -11.78 -1.68
C ARG A 68 0.89 -12.19 -2.33
N GLN A 69 0.83 -12.14 -3.64
CA GLN A 69 -0.29 -12.66 -4.42
C GLN A 69 -0.11 -14.17 -4.55
N ILE A 70 -0.74 -14.89 -3.61
CA ILE A 70 -0.78 -16.35 -3.56
C ILE A 70 -2.23 -16.81 -3.44
N ASP A 71 -2.53 -17.96 -4.03
CA ASP A 71 -3.80 -18.64 -3.79
C ASP A 71 -3.66 -19.47 -2.52
N GLU A 72 -4.17 -18.93 -1.41
CA GLU A 72 -4.15 -19.58 -0.10
C GLU A 72 -4.81 -20.96 -0.11
N SER A 73 -5.82 -21.17 -0.96
CA SER A 73 -6.53 -22.46 -1.07
C SER A 73 -5.68 -23.51 -1.77
N LEU A 74 -5.00 -23.12 -2.85
CA LEU A 74 -4.03 -23.96 -3.54
C LEU A 74 -2.85 -24.30 -2.62
N GLN A 75 -2.38 -23.31 -1.86
CA GLN A 75 -1.26 -23.46 -0.94
C GLN A 75 -1.62 -24.31 0.29
N ALA A 76 -2.89 -24.30 0.72
CA ALA A 76 -3.39 -25.21 1.74
C ALA A 76 -3.47 -26.66 1.24
N ARG A 77 -3.89 -26.88 -0.02
CA ARG A 77 -3.92 -28.22 -0.64
C ARG A 77 -2.52 -28.80 -0.78
N LEU A 78 -1.54 -28.00 -1.24
CA LEU A 78 -0.14 -28.43 -1.32
C LEU A 78 0.46 -28.80 0.05
N ARG A 79 0.03 -28.15 1.13
CA ARG A 79 0.48 -28.44 2.50
C ARG A 79 -0.17 -29.67 3.13
N SER A 80 -1.33 -30.09 2.62
CA SER A 80 -2.11 -31.22 3.16
C SER A 80 -1.99 -32.51 2.34
N ALA A 81 -1.28 -32.45 1.22
CA ALA A 81 -0.83 -33.60 0.43
C ALA A 81 0.48 -34.15 1.01
#